data_AF-A0A835SCW8-F1
#
_entry.id   AF-A0A835SCW8-F1
#
_cell.length_a   1.000
_cell.length_b   1.000
_cell.length_c   1.000
_cell.angle_alpha   90.00
_cell.angle_beta   90.00
_cell.angle_gamma   90.00
#
_symmetry.space_group_name_H-M   'P 1'
#
loop_
_entity.id
_entity.type
_entity.pdbx_description
1 polymer ?
#
loop_
_entity_poly.entity_id
_entity_poly.type
_entity_poly.pdbx_seq_one_letter_code
_entity_poly.pdbx_strand_id
1 'polypeptide(L)'
;MQGLVLCLALLLGSHVLISAVEDKCSACYAIADEIEIELANEKPVGQRDGKVINRRDHEQRVLELLDGLCDKMKDHTLEKLDTGEEMWVKVHDWNHLPDGKDEQESRAFSKYISSFCARLLEETKDELIELLKRGGLKHGEINKALCQDLTKHCELDE
;
A
#
# COMPACT_ATOMS: atom_id res chain seq x y z
N MET A 1 30.78 16.16 46.42
CA MET A 1 30.71 16.35 44.95
C MET A 1 30.83 15.00 44.25
N GLN A 2 29.80 14.16 44.29
CA GLN A 2 29.74 12.84 43.64
C GLN A 2 28.28 12.51 43.29
N GLY A 3 27.60 13.42 42.60
CA GLY A 3 26.19 13.24 42.24
C GLY A 3 25.83 13.61 40.80
N LEU A 4 26.75 14.23 40.05
CA LEU A 4 26.43 14.79 38.74
C LEU A 4 26.90 13.95 37.53
N VAL A 5 27.65 12.88 37.75
CA VAL A 5 28.31 12.14 36.65
C VAL A 5 27.51 10.91 36.18
N LEU A 6 26.52 10.44 36.96
CA LEU A 6 25.76 9.22 36.58
C LEU A 6 24.53 9.47 35.70
N CYS A 7 24.08 10.72 35.50
CA CYS A 7 22.88 10.99 34.69
C CYS A 7 23.14 11.21 33.20
N LEU A 8 24.41 11.31 32.77
CA LEU A 8 24.75 11.61 31.37
C LEU A 8 24.92 10.37 30.48
N ALA A 9 24.88 9.15 31.04
CA ALA A 9 25.15 7.92 30.29
C ALA A 9 23.90 7.19 29.74
N LEU A 10 22.69 7.69 30.00
CA LEU A 10 21.43 7.01 29.62
C LEU A 10 20.65 7.68 28.46
N LEU A 11 21.26 8.66 27.77
CA LEU A 11 20.68 9.30 26.58
C LEU A 11 21.36 8.86 25.28
N LEU A 12 21.93 7.66 25.23
CA LEU A 12 22.14 6.98 23.94
C LEU A 12 20.82 6.32 23.56
N GLY A 13 19.88 7.17 23.14
CA GLY A 13 18.65 6.74 22.49
C GLY A 13 19.02 5.82 21.35
N SER A 14 18.48 4.61 21.38
CA SER A 14 18.48 3.66 20.30
C SER A 14 17.96 4.32 19.03
N HIS A 15 18.86 4.84 18.20
CA HIS A 15 18.59 5.00 16.78
C HIS A 15 18.57 3.59 16.20
N VAL A 16 17.42 2.92 16.36
CA VAL A 16 17.07 1.86 15.42
C VAL A 16 17.04 2.60 14.09
N LEU A 17 18.07 2.41 13.27
CA LEU A 17 17.98 2.64 11.84
C LEU A 17 16.96 1.61 11.35
N ILE A 18 15.68 1.93 11.54
CA ILE A 18 14.66 1.42 10.68
C ILE A 18 15.09 1.98 9.33
N SER A 19 15.58 1.13 8.44
CA SER A 19 15.58 1.45 7.02
C SER A 19 14.12 1.71 6.69
N ALA A 20 13.71 2.97 6.88
CA ALA A 20 12.42 3.42 6.41
C ALA A 20 12.42 3.03 4.94
N VAL A 21 11.40 2.32 4.48
CA VAL A 21 11.11 2.33 3.06
C VAL A 21 10.96 3.80 2.72
N GLU A 22 11.99 4.35 2.10
CA GLU A 22 12.23 5.78 2.11
C GLU A 22 11.27 6.48 1.14
N ASP A 23 10.67 5.70 0.24
CA ASP A 23 9.72 6.20 -0.72
C ASP A 23 8.27 5.80 -0.41
N LYS A 24 7.59 6.65 0.37
CA LYS A 24 6.12 6.59 0.58
C LYS A 24 5.35 6.68 -0.73
N CYS A 25 5.89 7.34 -1.76
CA CYS A 25 5.25 7.43 -3.06
C CYS A 25 5.22 6.06 -3.74
N SER A 26 6.36 5.36 -3.82
CA SER A 26 6.41 4.00 -4.37
C SER A 26 5.45 3.04 -3.66
N ALA A 27 5.37 3.12 -2.33
CA ALA A 27 4.47 2.29 -1.54
C ALA A 27 3.00 2.63 -1.81
N CYS A 28 2.68 3.92 -1.99
CA CYS A 28 1.33 4.35 -2.35
C CYS A 28 0.95 3.82 -3.74
N TYR A 29 1.83 3.96 -4.74
CA TYR A 29 1.55 3.46 -6.08
C TYR A 29 1.36 1.94 -6.10
N ALA A 30 2.15 1.18 -5.36
CA ALA A 30 1.95 -0.26 -5.24
C ALA A 30 0.58 -0.63 -4.65
N ILE A 31 0.09 0.14 -3.67
CA ILE A 31 -1.26 -0.05 -3.11
C ILE A 31 -2.33 0.32 -4.13
N ALA A 32 -2.16 1.43 -4.84
CA ALA A 32 -3.09 1.91 -5.85
C ALA A 32 -3.19 0.94 -7.05
N ASP A 33 -2.07 0.35 -7.47
CA ASP A 33 -2.03 -0.71 -8.49
C ASP A 33 -2.80 -1.96 -8.03
N GLU A 34 -2.64 -2.40 -6.78
CA GLU A 34 -3.40 -3.55 -6.26
C GLU A 34 -4.91 -3.22 -6.20
N ILE A 35 -5.30 -1.99 -5.87
CA ILE A 35 -6.72 -1.54 -5.95
C ILE A 35 -7.24 -1.67 -7.38
N GLU A 36 -6.48 -1.21 -8.37
CA GLU A 36 -6.85 -1.31 -9.78
C GLU A 36 -6.98 -2.76 -10.25
N ILE A 37 -6.04 -3.63 -9.84
CA ILE A 37 -6.08 -5.07 -10.13
C ILE A 37 -7.34 -5.71 -9.54
N GLU A 38 -7.65 -5.41 -8.28
CA GLU A 38 -8.81 -5.98 -7.59
C GLU A 38 -10.14 -5.50 -8.21
N LEU A 39 -10.23 -4.21 -8.56
CA LEU A 39 -11.40 -3.67 -9.25
C LEU A 39 -11.56 -4.24 -10.66
N ALA A 40 -10.47 -4.51 -11.38
CA ALA A 40 -10.52 -5.14 -12.69
C ALA A 40 -10.91 -6.63 -12.62
N ASN A 41 -10.51 -7.32 -11.54
CA ASN A 41 -10.84 -8.72 -11.28
C ASN A 41 -12.25 -8.91 -10.70
N GLU A 42 -12.89 -7.85 -10.22
CA GLU A 42 -14.31 -7.89 -9.88
C GLU A 42 -15.12 -8.27 -11.13
N LYS A 43 -15.60 -9.52 -11.15
CA LYS A 43 -16.51 -9.99 -12.18
C LYS A 43 -17.75 -9.08 -12.17
N PRO A 44 -18.26 -8.62 -13.32
CA PRO A 44 -19.62 -8.10 -13.35
C PRO A 44 -20.55 -9.24 -12.92
N VAL A 45 -21.16 -9.09 -11.74
CA VAL A 45 -22.13 -10.06 -11.23
C VAL A 45 -23.28 -10.13 -12.24
N GLY A 46 -23.27 -11.17 -13.06
CA GLY A 46 -24.37 -11.55 -13.95
C GLY A 46 -24.63 -10.59 -15.10
N GLN A 47 -23.92 -10.75 -16.21
CA GLN A 47 -24.52 -10.52 -17.53
C GLN A 47 -25.40 -11.73 -17.89
N ARG A 48 -26.46 -11.93 -17.12
CA ARG A 48 -27.64 -12.70 -17.52
C ARG A 48 -28.84 -11.84 -17.14
N ASP A 49 -29.62 -11.51 -18.15
CA ASP A 49 -30.95 -10.88 -18.07
C ASP A 49 -31.01 -9.43 -17.61
N GLY A 50 -30.38 -8.51 -18.35
CA GLY A 50 -30.87 -7.12 -18.48
C GLY A 50 -31.14 -6.32 -17.19
N LYS A 51 -30.63 -6.76 -16.04
CA LYS A 51 -30.95 -6.20 -14.73
C LYS A 51 -29.92 -5.14 -14.42
N VAL A 52 -30.39 -3.91 -14.32
CA VAL A 52 -29.62 -2.75 -13.84
C VAL A 52 -28.92 -3.16 -12.55
N ILE A 53 -27.59 -3.21 -12.55
CA ILE A 53 -26.80 -3.38 -11.33
C ILE A 53 -27.18 -2.20 -10.43
N ASN A 54 -27.75 -2.49 -9.27
CA ASN A 54 -28.19 -1.45 -8.36
C ASN A 54 -26.93 -0.72 -7.87
N ARG A 55 -26.91 0.63 -7.93
CA ARG A 55 -25.76 1.45 -7.52
C ARG A 55 -25.26 1.12 -6.10
N ARG A 56 -26.17 0.71 -5.22
CA ARG A 56 -25.89 0.26 -3.85
C ARG A 56 -25.03 -1.01 -3.80
N ASP A 57 -25.17 -1.90 -4.76
CA ASP A 57 -24.42 -3.16 -4.79
C ASP A 57 -22.96 -2.93 -5.24
N HIS A 58 -22.69 -1.89 -6.03
CA HIS A 58 -21.34 -1.51 -6.45
C HIS A 58 -20.57 -0.80 -5.33
N GLU A 59 -21.23 0.07 -4.56
CA GLU A 59 -20.63 0.74 -3.40
C GLU A 59 -20.21 -0.25 -2.31
N GLN A 60 -21.10 -1.18 -1.96
CA GLN A 60 -20.79 -2.19 -0.95
C GLN A 60 -19.61 -3.08 -1.39
N ARG A 61 -19.55 -3.40 -2.69
CA ARG A 61 -18.45 -4.16 -3.28
C ARG A 61 -17.10 -3.45 -3.19
N VAL A 62 -17.05 -2.16 -3.51
CA VAL A 62 -15.82 -1.35 -3.33
C VAL A 62 -15.40 -1.29 -1.86
N LEU A 63 -16.35 -1.15 -0.93
CA LEU A 63 -16.06 -1.18 0.51
C LEU A 63 -15.43 -2.52 0.95
N GLU A 64 -16.05 -3.63 0.56
CA GLU A 64 -15.58 -4.98 0.87
C GLU A 64 -14.19 -5.26 0.28
N LEU A 65 -13.93 -4.77 -0.94
CA LEU A 65 -12.62 -4.84 -1.59
C LEU A 65 -11.55 -4.08 -0.79
N LEU A 66 -11.83 -2.83 -0.41
CA LEU A 66 -10.88 -1.99 0.32
C LEU A 66 -10.59 -2.53 1.73
N ASP A 67 -11.59 -3.10 2.42
CA ASP A 67 -11.40 -3.67 3.75
C ASP A 67 -10.46 -4.90 3.75
N GLY A 68 -10.42 -5.67 2.65
CA GLY A 68 -9.51 -6.82 2.48
C GLY A 68 -8.17 -6.49 1.82
N LEU A 69 -8.02 -5.30 1.25
CA LEU A 69 -6.87 -4.93 0.41
C LEU A 69 -5.55 -4.96 1.20
N CYS A 70 -5.52 -4.37 2.40
CA CYS A 70 -4.28 -4.24 3.16
C CYS A 70 -3.74 -5.59 3.68
N ASP A 71 -4.60 -6.62 3.75
CA ASP A 71 -4.14 -7.99 3.99
C ASP A 71 -3.43 -8.57 2.77
N LYS A 72 -3.87 -8.26 1.54
CA LYS A 72 -3.19 -8.67 0.30
C LYS A 72 -1.84 -8.00 0.11
N MET A 73 -1.67 -6.79 0.64
CA MET A 73 -0.36 -6.12 0.66
C MET A 73 0.70 -6.92 1.45
N LYS A 74 0.31 -7.90 2.28
CA LYS A 74 1.26 -8.83 2.92
C LYS A 74 1.97 -9.75 1.94
N ASP A 75 1.45 -9.90 0.73
CA ASP A 75 2.11 -10.65 -0.34
C ASP A 75 3.10 -9.78 -1.12
N HIS A 76 3.42 -8.57 -0.66
CA HIS A 76 4.37 -7.69 -1.33
C HIS A 76 5.66 -7.53 -0.52
N THR A 77 6.77 -7.29 -1.21
CA THR A 77 8.05 -6.95 -0.60
C THR A 77 8.81 -5.96 -1.47
N LEU A 78 9.82 -5.30 -0.91
CA LEU A 78 10.66 -4.36 -1.64
C LEU A 78 11.86 -5.10 -2.24
N GLU A 79 12.12 -4.84 -3.52
CA GLU A 79 13.26 -5.36 -4.24
C GLU A 79 14.16 -4.21 -4.67
N LYS A 80 15.47 -4.38 -4.46
CA LYS A 80 16.49 -3.44 -4.90
C LYS A 80 17.05 -3.94 -6.22
N LEU A 81 16.87 -3.16 -7.28
CA LEU A 81 17.43 -3.43 -8.58
C LEU A 81 18.93 -3.16 -8.59
N ASP A 82 19.65 -3.75 -9.54
CA ASP A 82 21.08 -3.50 -9.75
C ASP A 82 21.38 -2.01 -10.06
N THR A 83 20.38 -1.28 -10.56
CA THR A 83 20.42 0.18 -10.80
C THR A 83 20.42 0.99 -9.51
N GLY A 84 20.12 0.38 -8.36
CA GLY A 84 19.89 1.03 -7.08
C GLY A 84 18.45 1.50 -6.87
N GLU A 85 17.56 1.32 -7.86
CA GLU A 85 16.13 1.62 -7.73
C GLU A 85 15.43 0.57 -6.86
N GLU A 86 14.42 1.02 -6.11
CA GLU A 86 13.59 0.14 -5.28
C GLU A 86 12.22 -0.05 -5.94
N MET A 87 11.73 -1.29 -5.97
CA MET A 87 10.41 -1.60 -6.51
C MET A 87 9.64 -2.59 -5.64
N TRP A 88 8.33 -2.39 -5.55
CA TRP A 88 7.45 -3.31 -4.84
C TRP A 88 7.09 -4.48 -5.75
N VAL A 89 7.30 -5.70 -5.27
CA VAL A 89 7.02 -6.94 -6.00
C VAL A 89 6.14 -7.87 -5.20
N LYS A 90 5.25 -8.59 -5.89
CA LYS A 90 4.41 -9.62 -5.30
C LYS A 90 5.20 -10.93 -5.12
N VAL A 91 5.20 -11.46 -3.92
CA VAL A 91 5.80 -12.74 -3.53
C VAL A 91 4.73 -13.83 -3.64
N HIS A 92 4.96 -14.80 -4.53
CA HIS A 92 4.06 -15.92 -4.71
C HIS A 92 4.31 -17.09 -3.76
N ASP A 93 5.56 -17.25 -3.29
CA ASP A 93 5.93 -18.29 -2.34
C ASP A 93 7.00 -17.79 -1.36
N TRP A 94 6.57 -17.56 -0.12
CA TRP A 94 7.44 -17.10 0.96
C TRP A 94 8.48 -18.13 1.39
N ASN A 95 8.35 -19.40 1.02
CA ASN A 95 9.33 -20.44 1.33
C ASN A 95 10.39 -20.59 0.23
N HIS A 96 10.18 -19.95 -0.94
CA HIS A 96 11.06 -20.04 -2.10
C HIS A 96 11.34 -18.64 -2.65
N LEU A 97 11.96 -17.80 -1.81
CA LEU A 97 12.46 -16.50 -2.26
C LEU A 97 13.67 -16.69 -3.19
N PRO A 98 13.91 -15.75 -4.14
CA PRO A 98 15.09 -15.77 -4.99
C PRO A 98 16.40 -15.83 -4.19
N ASP A 99 17.41 -16.50 -4.76
CA ASP A 99 18.73 -16.61 -4.15
C ASP A 99 19.31 -15.23 -3.80
N GLY A 100 19.85 -15.10 -2.59
CA GLY A 100 20.42 -13.85 -2.09
C GLY A 100 19.43 -12.88 -1.45
N LYS A 101 18.12 -13.19 -1.45
CA LYS A 101 17.10 -12.39 -0.77
C LYS A 101 17.00 -12.77 0.71
N ASP A 102 17.05 -11.77 1.60
CA ASP A 102 16.86 -11.98 3.03
C ASP A 102 15.37 -12.11 3.36
N GLU A 103 14.97 -13.26 3.92
CA GLU A 103 13.58 -13.54 4.26
C GLU A 103 13.04 -12.61 5.36
N GLN A 104 13.86 -12.32 6.37
CA GLN A 104 13.46 -11.49 7.51
C GLN A 104 13.24 -10.04 7.06
N GLU A 105 14.14 -9.50 6.25
CA GLU A 105 14.01 -8.18 5.62
C GLU A 105 12.78 -8.15 4.71
N SER A 106 12.59 -9.17 3.87
CA SER A 106 11.45 -9.24 2.95
C SER A 106 10.10 -9.23 3.68
N ARG A 107 10.02 -9.97 4.81
CA ARG A 107 8.84 -9.99 5.68
C ARG A 107 8.65 -8.68 6.44
N ALA A 108 9.73 -7.98 6.80
CA ALA A 108 9.66 -6.65 7.40
C ALA A 108 9.03 -5.65 6.43
N PHE A 109 9.41 -5.68 5.14
CA PHE A 109 8.79 -4.84 4.11
C PHE A 109 7.32 -5.19 3.85
N SER A 110 6.98 -6.48 3.80
CA SER A 110 5.58 -6.94 3.72
C SER A 110 4.72 -6.38 4.86
N LYS A 111 5.22 -6.47 6.10
CA LYS A 111 4.54 -5.88 7.26
C LYS A 111 4.44 -4.36 7.16
N TYR A 112 5.50 -3.70 6.68
CA TYR A 112 5.52 -2.26 6.50
C TYR A 112 4.43 -1.80 5.53
N ILE A 113 4.36 -2.37 4.32
CA ILE A 113 3.40 -1.90 3.30
C ILE A 113 1.97 -2.23 3.68
N SER A 114 1.72 -3.38 4.32
CA SER A 114 0.40 -3.70 4.90
C SER A 114 -0.01 -2.67 5.98
N SER A 115 0.92 -2.28 6.86
CA SER A 115 0.65 -1.25 7.88
C SER A 115 0.53 0.16 7.30
N PHE A 116 1.21 0.44 6.20
CA PHE A 116 1.11 1.70 5.47
C PHE A 116 -0.25 1.80 4.76
N CYS A 117 -0.68 0.73 4.08
CA CYS A 117 -2.01 0.62 3.48
C CYS A 117 -3.12 0.87 4.51
N ALA A 118 -3.03 0.26 5.70
CA ALA A 118 -4.05 0.43 6.72
C ALA A 118 -4.23 1.91 7.11
N ARG A 119 -3.13 2.64 7.30
CA ARG A 119 -3.15 4.09 7.60
C ARG A 119 -3.66 4.90 6.41
N LEU A 120 -3.18 4.58 5.20
CA LEU A 120 -3.60 5.23 3.97
C LEU A 120 -5.11 5.16 3.78
N LEU A 121 -5.70 3.97 3.93
CA LEU A 121 -7.13 3.76 3.78
C LEU A 121 -7.93 4.26 4.98
N GLU A 122 -7.39 4.23 6.20
CA GLU A 122 -8.03 4.90 7.35
C GLU A 122 -8.27 6.38 7.07
N GLU A 123 -7.30 7.05 6.45
CA GLU A 123 -7.37 8.48 6.17
C GLU A 123 -8.21 8.82 4.92
N THR A 124 -8.23 7.96 3.90
CA THR A 124 -8.72 8.34 2.56
C THR A 124 -9.87 7.50 2.01
N LYS A 125 -10.28 6.44 2.70
CA LYS A 125 -11.25 5.45 2.18
C LYS A 125 -12.55 6.10 1.70
N ASP A 126 -13.12 7.02 2.49
CA ASP A 126 -14.41 7.63 2.16
C ASP A 126 -14.34 8.48 0.89
N GLU A 127 -13.31 9.32 0.73
CA GLU A 127 -13.13 10.11 -0.50
C GLU A 127 -12.80 9.24 -1.71
N LEU A 128 -11.96 8.22 -1.52
CA LEU A 128 -11.62 7.27 -2.58
C LEU A 128 -12.88 6.54 -3.09
N ILE A 129 -13.76 6.10 -2.19
CA ILE A 129 -15.04 5.48 -2.54
C ILE A 129 -15.92 6.45 -3.34
N GLU A 130 -15.99 7.72 -2.94
CA GLU A 130 -16.75 8.74 -3.68
C GLU A 130 -16.21 8.97 -5.10
N LEU A 131 -14.90 8.88 -5.30
CA LEU A 131 -14.29 8.95 -6.63
C LEU A 131 -14.61 7.70 -7.47
N LEU A 132 -14.49 6.51 -6.88
CA LEU A 132 -14.77 5.24 -7.54
C LEU A 132 -16.26 5.09 -7.92
N LYS A 133 -17.17 5.60 -7.10
CA LYS A 133 -18.63 5.61 -7.37
C LYS A 133 -19.01 6.36 -8.65
N ARG A 134 -18.23 7.35 -9.06
CA ARG A 134 -18.51 8.15 -10.26
C ARG A 134 -18.19 7.41 -11.56
N GLY A 135 -17.69 6.17 -11.47
CA GLY A 135 -17.42 5.28 -12.62
C GLY A 135 -16.31 5.80 -13.53
N GLY A 136 -15.46 6.68 -13.00
CA GLY A 136 -14.64 7.59 -13.80
C GLY A 136 -13.14 7.41 -13.67
N LEU A 137 -12.65 6.36 -13.00
CA LEU A 137 -11.22 6.09 -12.88
C LEU A 137 -10.83 4.91 -13.77
N LYS A 138 -10.11 5.22 -14.86
CA LYS A 138 -9.35 4.30 -15.70
C LYS A 138 -8.07 3.88 -14.98
N HIS A 139 -7.38 2.88 -15.53
CA HIS A 139 -6.04 2.50 -15.11
C HIS A 139 -5.10 3.73 -15.05
N GLY A 140 -4.38 3.89 -13.95
CA GLY A 140 -3.54 5.05 -13.64
C GLY A 140 -4.28 6.27 -13.07
N GLU A 141 -5.60 6.36 -13.20
CA GLU A 141 -6.38 7.45 -12.58
C GLU A 141 -6.57 7.21 -11.07
N ILE A 142 -6.54 5.95 -10.59
CA ILE A 142 -6.52 5.66 -9.14
C ILE A 142 -5.17 6.07 -8.55
N ASN A 143 -4.07 5.77 -9.23
CA ASN A 143 -2.72 6.16 -8.80
C ASN A 143 -2.61 7.67 -8.58
N LYS A 144 -3.06 8.46 -9.56
CA LYS A 144 -3.09 9.91 -9.44
C LYS A 144 -4.02 10.37 -8.31
N ALA A 145 -5.27 9.89 -8.30
CA ALA A 145 -6.26 10.30 -7.32
C ALA A 145 -5.81 10.02 -5.88
N LEU A 146 -5.31 8.81 -5.62
CA LEU A 146 -4.91 8.39 -4.28
C LEU A 146 -3.57 9.01 -3.87
N CYS A 147 -2.54 8.90 -4.70
CA CYS A 147 -1.16 9.19 -4.29
C CYS A 147 -0.75 10.65 -4.48
N GLN A 148 -1.35 11.35 -5.45
CA GLN A 148 -1.08 12.77 -5.69
C GLN A 148 -2.17 13.65 -5.07
N ASP A 149 -3.44 13.38 -5.39
CA ASP A 149 -4.53 14.31 -5.04
C ASP A 149 -4.99 14.18 -3.57
N LEU A 150 -5.26 12.95 -3.09
CA LEU A 150 -5.78 12.71 -1.73
C LEU A 150 -4.67 12.76 -0.68
N THR A 151 -3.58 12.01 -0.88
CA THR A 151 -2.58 11.76 0.17
C THR A 151 -1.32 12.62 0.03
N LYS A 152 -1.06 13.13 -1.18
CA LYS A 152 0.13 13.92 -1.51
C LYS A 152 1.45 13.23 -1.12
N HIS A 153 1.46 11.90 -1.20
CA HIS A 153 2.68 11.12 -1.02
C HIS A 153 3.61 11.22 -2.23
N CYS A 154 3.04 11.52 -3.40
CA CYS A 154 3.75 11.75 -4.64
C CYS A 154 3.61 13.20 -5.08
N GLU A 155 4.71 13.82 -5.50
CA GLU A 155 4.67 15.10 -6.19
C GLU A 155 4.26 14.90 -7.66
N LEU A 156 3.79 15.96 -8.31
CA LEU A 156 3.59 15.94 -9.75
C LEU A 156 4.98 16.01 -10.39
N ASP A 157 5.34 15.01 -11.20
CA ASP A 157 6.49 15.16 -12.09
C ASP A 157 6.18 16.31 -13.06
N GLU A 158 6.82 17.47 -12.86
CA GLU A 158 6.73 18.65 -13.74
C GLU A 158 7.49 18.47 -15.07
#